data_AF-A0A2V1NNU9-F1
#
_entry.id   AF-A0A2V1NNU9-F1
#
_cell.length_a   1.000
_cell.length_b   1.000
_cell.length_c   1.000
_cell.angle_alpha   90.00
_cell.angle_beta   90.00
_cell.angle_gamma   90.00
#
_symmetry.space_group_name_H-M   'P 1'
#
loop_
_entity.id
_entity.type
_entity.pdbx_description
1 polymer ?
#
loop_
_entity_poly.entity_id
_entity_poly.type
_entity_poly.pdbx_seq_one_letter_code
_entity_poly.pdbx_strand_id
1 'polypeptide(L)'
;MLDGGEVERPARPGEDLARQLDALRGANDLVRAGRAEVGRDPALYPTAYGRLEAGVGKGTPPPVHPDALAGLARDDRLDTPAWRAHYVCLALAEPPEPEPGLSSESGPRPGSQSRPGSAPRPTSAPLPGSAAAVLSRAGIRERAESETLAYLKAPDADDDALTSLATRAAFLRTARCLGRGADVPREALERLAADAGRADRAVPVLYAVEALAEAGVRAEGTRVLRTGRTGECGDAMQLAAVSLLGKRTVARECLRPALADPDPQTRWLVRRALGGSGALPAPVAEVRGDGLVAKSPAQLGTLTATYNAVRALTASARQKDVPPWLTRRLRQLGADPALDPSDRVLLAMVCHRLDLDCGPQAARGRAEAAALTVPARLTTGNRRGWYGALAARAEFGLGCRRTAVAAARAPEVTVLADAGCSAQAERLGAGTDFVAQAGAALRTGRLTAASDAVQAALAAGQNVPQEFWDGLPAQLERYRDPEFPDLYADAPGGVASAEATRAAYYLLA
;
A
#
# COMPACT_ATOMS: atom_id res chain seq x y z
N MET A 1 -60.12 -8.12 28.34
CA MET A 1 -59.59 -7.07 27.45
C MET A 1 -58.31 -6.57 28.11
N LEU A 2 -57.16 -7.07 27.65
CA LEU A 2 -55.85 -6.56 28.02
C LEU A 2 -55.27 -5.99 26.73
N ASP A 3 -55.14 -4.68 26.74
CA ASP A 3 -54.66 -3.86 25.63
C ASP A 3 -53.18 -4.17 25.42
N GLY A 4 -52.88 -4.95 24.39
CA GLY A 4 -51.52 -5.30 23.99
C GLY A 4 -50.91 -4.11 23.28
N GLY A 5 -50.37 -3.17 24.04
CA GLY A 5 -49.60 -2.05 23.51
C GLY A 5 -48.54 -2.54 22.53
N GLU A 6 -48.42 -1.88 21.38
CA GLU A 6 -47.37 -2.13 20.42
C GLU A 6 -46.02 -2.02 21.13
N VAL A 7 -45.34 -3.14 21.26
CA VAL A 7 -43.92 -3.16 21.63
C VAL A 7 -43.20 -2.52 20.45
N GLU A 8 -42.79 -1.28 20.63
CA GLU A 8 -41.91 -0.55 19.73
C GLU A 8 -40.60 -1.35 19.65
N ARG A 9 -40.51 -2.24 18.65
CA ARG A 9 -39.29 -2.97 18.37
C ARG A 9 -38.27 -1.94 17.89
N PRO A 10 -37.06 -1.89 18.46
CA PRO A 10 -36.01 -1.05 17.91
C PRO A 10 -35.85 -1.38 16.43
N ALA A 11 -35.70 -0.34 15.60
CA ALA A 11 -35.49 -0.49 14.16
C ALA A 11 -34.38 -1.53 13.92
N ARG A 12 -34.57 -2.40 12.93
CA ARG A 12 -33.57 -3.43 12.59
C ARG A 12 -32.22 -2.75 12.36
N PRO A 13 -31.13 -3.19 13.00
CA PRO A 13 -29.81 -2.61 12.77
C PRO A 13 -29.46 -2.63 11.28
N GLY A 14 -29.07 -1.49 10.71
CA GLY A 14 -28.38 -1.43 9.42
C GLY A 14 -29.22 -1.29 8.14
N GLU A 15 -30.52 -0.95 8.22
CA GLU A 15 -31.24 -0.44 7.04
C GLU A 15 -30.73 0.96 6.64
N ASP A 16 -30.22 1.70 7.62
CA ASP A 16 -29.42 2.89 7.42
C ASP A 16 -27.98 2.54 7.06
N LEU A 17 -27.36 1.45 7.55
CA LEU A 17 -25.98 1.07 7.20
C LEU A 17 -25.76 0.89 5.69
N ALA A 18 -26.65 0.27 4.93
CA ALA A 18 -26.47 0.15 3.48
C ALA A 18 -26.53 1.54 2.80
N ARG A 19 -27.46 2.39 3.26
CA ARG A 19 -27.63 3.78 2.81
C ARG A 19 -26.52 4.70 3.32
N GLN A 20 -25.92 4.41 4.47
CA GLN A 20 -24.81 5.10 5.12
C GLN A 20 -23.49 4.63 4.56
N LEU A 21 -23.34 3.36 4.16
CA LEU A 21 -22.25 2.86 3.31
C LEU A 21 -22.37 3.46 1.92
N ASP A 22 -23.57 3.61 1.36
CA ASP A 22 -23.83 4.38 0.13
C ASP A 22 -23.75 5.90 0.34
N ALA A 23 -23.85 6.41 1.57
CA ALA A 23 -23.68 7.81 1.99
C ALA A 23 -22.33 8.06 2.67
N LEU A 24 -21.45 7.07 2.72
CA LEU A 24 -20.03 7.14 3.09
C LEU A 24 -19.20 6.90 1.89
N ARG A 25 -19.63 5.96 1.06
CA ARG A 25 -19.40 6.05 -0.33
C ARG A 25 -19.94 7.39 -0.78
N GLY A 26 -21.19 7.77 -0.52
CA GLY A 26 -21.84 9.06 -0.84
C GLY A 26 -21.41 10.26 -0.01
N ALA A 27 -20.70 10.18 1.10
CA ALA A 27 -20.05 11.33 1.74
C ALA A 27 -18.63 11.39 1.22
N ASN A 28 -17.96 10.25 1.09
CA ASN A 28 -16.83 10.12 0.17
C ASN A 28 -17.25 10.19 -1.32
N ASP A 29 -18.48 10.54 -1.71
CA ASP A 29 -18.99 10.55 -3.09
C ASP A 29 -20.01 11.70 -3.34
N LEU A 30 -20.37 12.51 -2.33
CA LEU A 30 -21.23 13.74 -2.36
C LEU A 30 -20.76 14.85 -1.39
N VAL A 31 -19.86 14.62 -0.42
CA VAL A 31 -18.85 15.68 -0.13
C VAL A 31 -18.03 15.95 -1.42
N ARG A 32 -18.02 14.95 -2.31
CA ARG A 32 -17.70 14.96 -3.75
C ARG A 32 -18.59 15.85 -4.65
N ALA A 33 -19.61 16.56 -4.15
CA ALA A 33 -20.33 17.61 -4.89
C ALA A 33 -20.47 18.95 -4.11
N GLY A 34 -19.97 18.99 -2.87
CA GLY A 34 -20.01 20.16 -2.00
C GLY A 34 -18.69 20.35 -1.25
N ARG A 35 -17.63 20.70 -1.99
CA ARG A 35 -16.38 21.32 -1.49
C ARG A 35 -15.43 20.54 -0.57
N ALA A 36 -15.48 19.21 -0.46
CA ALA A 36 -14.30 18.48 0.01
C ALA A 36 -14.04 17.18 -0.77
N GLU A 37 -12.90 17.18 -1.49
CA GLU A 37 -12.51 16.10 -2.40
C GLU A 37 -12.36 14.76 -1.72
N VAL A 38 -12.65 13.74 -2.53
CA VAL A 38 -12.51 12.34 -2.20
C VAL A 38 -11.22 11.87 -2.82
N GLY A 39 -10.38 11.32 -1.96
CA GLY A 39 -8.98 11.08 -2.27
C GLY A 39 -8.03 11.41 -1.12
N ARG A 40 -8.51 12.12 -0.10
CA ARG A 40 -7.67 12.72 0.94
C ARG A 40 -6.93 11.76 1.87
N ASP A 41 -7.10 10.43 1.79
CA ASP A 41 -6.27 9.49 2.55
C ASP A 41 -4.91 9.34 1.85
N PRO A 42 -3.84 9.96 2.40
CA PRO A 42 -2.54 9.91 1.77
C PRO A 42 -1.98 8.48 1.89
N ALA A 43 -1.27 8.03 0.87
CA ALA A 43 -0.38 6.87 1.00
C ALA A 43 1.03 7.25 0.61
N LEU A 44 2.00 6.46 1.09
CA LEU A 44 3.40 6.77 0.86
C LEU A 44 3.76 6.77 -0.62
N TYR A 45 3.36 5.74 -1.37
CA TYR A 45 3.59 5.64 -2.82
C TYR A 45 3.04 6.84 -3.62
N PRO A 46 1.74 7.19 -3.54
CA PRO A 46 1.21 8.33 -4.29
C PRO A 46 1.78 9.67 -3.81
N THR A 47 2.11 9.80 -2.52
CA THR A 47 2.78 10.98 -1.96
C THR A 47 4.17 11.16 -2.57
N ALA A 48 4.98 10.11 -2.59
CA ALA A 48 6.32 10.13 -3.13
C ALA A 48 6.33 10.59 -4.59
N TYR A 49 5.59 9.90 -5.45
CA TYR A 49 5.61 10.20 -6.89
C TYR A 49 4.79 11.43 -7.26
N GLY A 50 3.73 11.77 -6.53
CA GLY A 50 2.95 12.98 -6.78
C GLY A 50 3.73 14.27 -6.45
N ARG A 51 4.53 14.29 -5.38
CA ARG A 51 5.45 15.42 -5.11
C ARG A 51 6.52 15.53 -6.19
N LEU A 52 7.11 14.40 -6.57
CA LEU A 52 8.11 14.38 -7.64
C LEU A 52 7.52 14.86 -8.97
N GLU A 53 6.29 14.45 -9.31
CA GLU A 53 5.56 14.92 -10.49
C GLU A 53 5.38 16.45 -10.47
N ALA A 54 4.94 17.02 -9.34
CA ALA A 54 4.75 18.45 -9.18
C ALA A 54 6.05 19.25 -9.38
N GLY A 55 7.19 18.66 -9.02
CA GLY A 55 8.50 19.28 -9.14
C GLY A 55 9.09 19.38 -10.55
N VAL A 56 8.59 18.61 -11.54
CA VAL A 56 9.18 18.60 -12.89
C VAL A 56 8.86 19.88 -13.71
N GLY A 57 7.86 20.67 -13.30
CA GLY A 57 7.26 21.76 -14.09
C GLY A 57 7.72 23.20 -13.78
N LYS A 58 9.00 23.45 -13.43
CA LYS A 58 9.48 24.75 -12.87
C LYS A 58 8.76 25.21 -11.58
N GLY A 59 7.84 24.41 -11.04
CA GLY A 59 7.20 24.65 -9.77
C GLY A 59 8.01 24.03 -8.64
N THR A 60 8.12 24.74 -7.52
CA THR A 60 8.61 24.15 -6.28
C THR A 60 7.54 23.17 -5.77
N PRO A 61 7.87 21.89 -5.50
CA PRO A 61 6.90 20.99 -4.92
C PRO A 61 6.48 21.53 -3.53
N PRO A 62 5.22 21.37 -3.12
CA PRO A 62 4.75 21.88 -1.83
C PRO A 62 5.60 21.36 -0.67
N PRO A 63 5.84 22.15 0.39
CA PRO A 63 6.62 21.71 1.54
C PRO A 63 5.92 20.53 2.22
N VAL A 64 6.70 19.57 2.73
CA VAL A 64 6.16 18.44 3.51
C VAL A 64 6.21 18.73 4.99
N HIS A 65 5.11 18.39 5.66
CA HIS A 65 5.03 18.40 7.11
C HIS A 65 5.57 17.08 7.67
N PRO A 66 6.71 17.10 8.39
CA PRO A 66 7.38 15.88 8.81
C PRO A 66 6.53 14.97 9.73
N ASP A 67 5.64 15.56 10.54
CA ASP A 67 4.79 14.79 11.46
C ASP A 67 3.65 14.08 10.73
N ALA A 68 3.08 14.71 9.69
CA ALA A 68 2.06 14.09 8.84
C ALA A 68 2.65 12.90 8.06
N LEU A 69 3.86 13.06 7.51
CA LEU A 69 4.58 11.97 6.85
C LEU A 69 4.99 10.86 7.82
N ALA A 70 5.33 11.19 9.08
CA ALA A 70 5.65 10.21 10.11
C ALA A 70 4.43 9.40 10.57
N GLY A 71 3.28 10.06 10.75
CA GLY A 71 2.00 9.39 11.01
C GLY A 71 1.66 8.41 9.90
N LEU A 72 1.76 8.88 8.65
CA LEU A 72 1.51 8.03 7.48
C LEU A 72 2.45 6.82 7.41
N ALA A 73 3.76 7.04 7.62
CA ALA A 73 4.73 5.95 7.60
C ALA A 73 4.51 4.90 8.70
N ARG A 74 3.91 5.29 9.83
CA ARG A 74 3.54 4.37 10.90
C ARG A 74 2.40 3.45 10.49
N ASP A 75 1.38 4.02 9.84
CA ASP A 75 0.07 3.39 9.68
C ASP A 75 -0.14 2.73 8.31
N ASP A 76 0.71 3.00 7.31
CA ASP A 76 0.61 2.37 5.99
C ASP A 76 0.79 0.84 6.07
N ARG A 77 -0.28 0.10 5.75
CA ARG A 77 -0.40 -1.36 5.96
C ARG A 77 0.03 -2.21 4.76
N LEU A 78 0.31 -1.59 3.62
CA LEU A 78 0.57 -2.31 2.37
C LEU A 78 2.06 -2.64 2.12
N ASP A 79 2.99 -2.12 2.92
CA ASP A 79 4.44 -2.17 2.67
C ASP A 79 5.31 -2.70 3.84
N THR A 80 6.51 -3.21 3.53
CA THR A 80 7.57 -3.48 4.54
C THR A 80 8.16 -2.17 5.08
N PRO A 81 8.75 -2.15 6.29
CA PRO A 81 9.50 -0.98 6.79
C PRO A 81 10.51 -0.40 5.78
N ALA A 82 11.25 -1.23 5.03
CA ALA A 82 12.18 -0.74 4.00
C ALA A 82 11.48 -0.01 2.84
N TRP A 83 10.36 -0.54 2.33
CA TRP A 83 9.58 0.13 1.28
C TRP A 83 8.96 1.44 1.77
N ARG A 84 8.46 1.46 3.02
CA ARG A 84 7.97 2.70 3.62
C ARG A 84 9.06 3.75 3.74
N ALA A 85 10.28 3.35 4.14
CA ALA A 85 11.42 4.25 4.17
C ALA A 85 11.84 4.76 2.78
N HIS A 86 11.78 3.90 1.76
CA HIS A 86 12.02 4.30 0.38
C HIS A 86 11.08 5.43 -0.05
N TYR A 87 9.77 5.28 0.18
CA TYR A 87 8.80 6.30 -0.19
C TYR A 87 8.89 7.57 0.66
N VAL A 88 9.26 7.48 1.95
CA VAL A 88 9.58 8.67 2.75
C VAL A 88 10.78 9.41 2.17
N CYS A 89 11.82 8.69 1.76
CA CYS A 89 12.98 9.27 1.10
C CYS A 89 12.65 9.93 -0.23
N LEU A 90 11.83 9.29 -1.07
CA LEU A 90 11.35 9.89 -2.33
C LEU A 90 10.46 11.10 -2.08
N ALA A 91 9.56 11.03 -1.10
CA ALA A 91 8.69 12.14 -0.77
C ALA A 91 9.49 13.35 -0.32
N LEU A 92 10.60 13.18 0.39
CA LEU A 92 11.46 14.28 0.85
C LEU A 92 12.54 14.69 -0.17
N ALA A 93 12.69 13.97 -1.27
CA ALA A 93 13.68 14.29 -2.29
C ALA A 93 13.31 15.60 -3.00
N GLU A 94 14.32 16.45 -3.21
CA GLU A 94 14.16 17.59 -4.11
C GLU A 94 14.03 17.07 -5.56
N PRO A 95 13.16 17.67 -6.38
CA PRO A 95 13.05 17.28 -7.78
C PRO A 95 14.39 17.55 -8.47
N PRO A 96 14.82 16.70 -9.42
CA PRO A 96 16.02 16.98 -10.18
C PRO A 96 15.86 18.34 -10.89
N GLU A 97 16.84 19.23 -10.72
CA GLU A 97 16.89 20.46 -11.52
C GLU A 97 16.85 20.08 -13.01
N PRO A 98 16.07 20.79 -13.84
CA PRO A 98 16.10 20.53 -15.27
C PRO A 98 17.53 20.75 -15.75
N GLU A 99 18.14 19.71 -16.35
CA GLU A 99 19.44 19.87 -16.98
C GLU A 99 19.35 21.06 -17.95
N PRO A 100 20.28 22.03 -17.89
CA PRO A 100 20.24 23.20 -18.74
C PRO A 100 20.26 22.75 -20.20
N GLY A 101 19.10 22.89 -20.85
CA GLY A 101 18.96 22.70 -22.27
C GLY A 101 19.81 23.74 -22.98
N LEU A 102 20.70 23.25 -23.85
CA LEU A 102 21.30 23.91 -25.02
C LEU A 102 20.74 25.31 -25.31
N SER A 103 21.23 26.32 -24.59
CA SER A 103 21.21 27.69 -25.06
C SER A 103 22.46 27.88 -25.91
N SER A 104 22.26 27.90 -27.23
CA SER A 104 23.22 28.40 -28.20
C SER A 104 23.53 29.85 -27.85
N GLU A 105 24.65 30.11 -27.19
CA GLU A 105 25.33 31.41 -27.27
C GLU A 105 26.80 31.26 -26.89
N SER A 106 27.64 31.68 -27.83
CA SER A 106 29.09 31.56 -27.85
C SER A 106 29.74 32.67 -27.00
N GLY A 107 30.66 32.36 -26.09
CA GLY A 107 31.54 33.37 -25.45
C GLY A 107 32.31 32.87 -24.23
N PRO A 108 33.55 33.34 -23.96
CA PRO A 108 34.61 32.53 -23.36
C PRO A 108 34.66 32.51 -21.83
N ARG A 109 35.15 31.38 -21.28
CA ARG A 109 35.57 31.20 -19.87
C ARG A 109 36.69 32.18 -19.47
N PRO A 110 36.77 32.52 -18.16
CA PRO A 110 38.00 32.19 -17.45
C PRO A 110 37.79 31.72 -15.99
N GLY A 111 38.80 31.00 -15.47
CA GLY A 111 39.20 31.13 -14.07
C GLY A 111 38.77 30.03 -13.08
N SER A 112 39.51 28.93 -13.07
CA SER A 112 39.60 27.96 -11.98
C SER A 112 40.07 28.58 -10.65
N GLN A 113 39.47 28.20 -9.52
CA GLN A 113 40.18 27.97 -8.24
C GLN A 113 39.39 26.99 -7.36
N SER A 114 39.92 25.77 -7.25
CA SER A 114 39.50 24.72 -6.32
C SER A 114 40.10 24.99 -4.93
N ARG A 115 39.31 24.82 -3.87
CA ARG A 115 39.80 24.62 -2.48
C ARG A 115 39.34 23.26 -1.98
N PRO A 116 40.22 22.43 -1.38
CA PRO A 116 39.90 21.09 -0.93
C PRO A 116 39.14 21.10 0.41
N GLY A 117 38.45 19.99 0.64
CA GLY A 117 37.39 19.83 1.63
C GLY A 117 37.85 19.84 3.08
N SER A 118 37.04 20.50 3.91
CA SER A 118 36.98 20.20 5.34
C SER A 118 35.96 19.08 5.53
N ALA A 119 36.41 17.95 6.05
CA ALA A 119 35.55 16.81 6.39
C ALA A 119 34.54 17.19 7.49
N PRO A 120 33.27 16.75 7.44
CA PRO A 120 32.40 16.87 8.59
C PRO A 120 32.69 15.76 9.61
N ARG A 121 32.90 16.14 10.86
CA ARG A 121 32.88 15.25 12.03
C ARG A 121 31.50 14.60 12.20
N PRO A 122 31.43 13.37 12.74
CA PRO A 122 30.17 12.68 13.00
C PRO A 122 29.56 13.15 14.33
N THR A 123 28.23 13.27 14.41
CA THR A 123 27.34 13.52 15.58
C THR A 123 26.44 14.77 15.48
N SER A 124 25.95 15.13 14.29
CA SER A 124 24.76 15.97 14.21
C SER A 124 23.51 15.09 14.31
N ALA A 125 22.67 15.33 15.33
CA ALA A 125 21.31 14.80 15.36
C ALA A 125 20.63 15.04 13.99
N PRO A 126 19.81 14.11 13.49
CA PRO A 126 19.18 14.27 12.18
C PRO A 126 18.40 15.60 12.17
N LEU A 127 18.55 16.38 11.10
CA LEU A 127 17.77 17.60 10.93
C LEU A 127 16.28 17.27 11.15
N PRO A 128 15.50 18.13 11.83
CA PRO A 128 14.12 17.83 12.24
C PRO A 128 13.16 17.53 11.07
N GLY A 129 13.55 17.82 9.82
CA GLY A 129 12.82 17.46 8.59
C GLY A 129 13.43 16.31 7.77
N SER A 130 14.52 15.69 8.22
CA SER A 130 15.18 14.60 7.48
C SER A 130 14.36 13.30 7.48
N ALA A 131 14.56 12.46 6.45
CA ALA A 131 13.93 11.14 6.37
C ALA A 131 14.21 10.28 7.62
N ALA A 132 15.45 10.34 8.12
CA ALA A 132 15.83 9.67 9.36
C ALA A 132 15.01 10.14 10.57
N ALA A 133 14.76 11.45 10.72
CA ALA A 133 13.92 11.98 11.80
C ALA A 133 12.44 11.58 11.66
N VAL A 134 11.90 11.60 10.44
CA VAL A 134 10.53 11.15 10.13
C VAL A 134 10.35 9.67 10.48
N LEU A 135 11.26 8.80 10.05
CA LEU A 135 11.19 7.36 10.30
C LEU A 135 11.44 7.00 11.78
N SER A 136 12.27 7.78 12.48
CA SER A 136 12.45 7.66 13.93
C SER A 136 11.14 7.96 14.66
N ARG A 137 10.45 9.07 14.31
CA ARG A 137 9.13 9.39 14.87
C ARG A 137 8.08 8.33 14.55
N ALA A 138 8.12 7.76 13.35
CA ALA A 138 7.24 6.66 12.96
C ALA A 138 7.52 5.34 13.71
N GLY A 139 8.66 5.21 14.39
CA GLY A 139 9.05 3.97 15.10
C GLY A 139 9.47 2.83 14.17
N ILE A 140 9.91 3.14 12.95
CA ILE A 140 10.28 2.13 11.93
C ILE A 140 11.71 2.24 11.43
N ARG A 141 12.47 3.29 11.81
CA ARG A 141 13.82 3.55 11.29
C ARG A 141 14.76 2.35 11.36
N GLU A 142 14.97 1.80 12.55
CA GLU A 142 15.94 0.71 12.75
C GLU A 142 15.60 -0.53 11.92
N ARG A 143 14.31 -0.88 11.87
CA ARG A 143 13.80 -1.99 11.04
C ARG A 143 14.02 -1.70 9.56
N ALA A 144 13.72 -0.49 9.10
CA ALA A 144 13.92 -0.10 7.72
C ALA A 144 15.40 -0.12 7.31
N GLU A 145 16.31 0.40 8.15
CA GLU A 145 17.76 0.36 7.89
C GLU A 145 18.27 -1.08 7.83
N SER A 146 17.85 -1.93 8.79
CA SER A 146 18.23 -3.34 8.84
C SER A 146 17.74 -4.11 7.61
N GLU A 147 16.46 -3.99 7.26
CA GLU A 147 15.86 -4.63 6.09
C GLU A 147 16.53 -4.18 4.78
N THR A 148 16.76 -2.86 4.64
CA THR A 148 17.42 -2.27 3.46
C THR A 148 18.83 -2.83 3.26
N LEU A 149 19.66 -2.80 4.31
CA LEU A 149 21.05 -3.28 4.23
C LEU A 149 21.13 -4.81 4.09
N ALA A 150 20.23 -5.56 4.73
CA ALA A 150 20.17 -7.00 4.61
C ALA A 150 19.89 -7.42 3.17
N TYR A 151 18.88 -6.82 2.53
CA TYR A 151 18.51 -7.13 1.15
C TYR A 151 19.59 -6.72 0.14
N LEU A 152 20.27 -5.58 0.34
CA LEU A 152 21.41 -5.21 -0.53
C LEU A 152 22.59 -6.18 -0.44
N LYS A 153 22.80 -6.81 0.73
CA LYS A 153 23.85 -7.82 0.92
C LYS A 153 23.45 -9.17 0.32
N ALA A 154 22.22 -9.59 0.57
CA ALA A 154 21.66 -10.85 0.14
C ALA A 154 20.22 -10.62 -0.33
N PRO A 155 20.01 -10.37 -1.63
CA PRO A 155 18.67 -10.25 -2.20
C PRO A 155 17.88 -11.55 -2.01
N ASP A 156 16.56 -11.45 -2.03
CA ASP A 156 15.69 -12.62 -1.97
C ASP A 156 15.94 -13.54 -3.16
N ALA A 157 16.04 -14.84 -2.91
CA ALA A 157 16.28 -15.84 -3.94
C ALA A 157 15.03 -16.10 -4.79
N ASP A 158 13.85 -15.76 -4.26
CA ASP A 158 12.58 -15.92 -4.95
C ASP A 158 12.25 -14.72 -5.87
N ASP A 159 12.99 -13.61 -5.76
CA ASP A 159 12.80 -12.46 -6.65
C ASP A 159 13.31 -12.77 -8.05
N ASP A 160 12.47 -12.51 -9.07
CA ASP A 160 12.94 -12.52 -10.45
C ASP A 160 14.00 -11.42 -10.67
N ALA A 161 14.76 -11.55 -11.75
CA ALA A 161 15.90 -10.66 -12.02
C ALA A 161 15.51 -9.17 -12.10
N LEU A 162 14.31 -8.83 -12.58
CA LEU A 162 13.86 -7.44 -12.73
C LEU A 162 13.33 -6.90 -11.40
N THR A 163 12.61 -7.71 -10.64
CA THR A 163 12.18 -7.38 -9.27
C THR A 163 13.40 -7.15 -8.38
N SER A 164 14.38 -8.05 -8.41
CA SER A 164 15.64 -7.91 -7.67
C SER A 164 16.42 -6.64 -8.07
N LEU A 165 16.46 -6.33 -9.37
CA LEU A 165 17.12 -5.11 -9.88
C LEU A 165 16.44 -3.85 -9.35
N ALA A 166 15.12 -3.76 -9.45
CA ALA A 166 14.35 -2.60 -9.00
C ALA A 166 14.42 -2.41 -7.47
N THR A 167 14.28 -3.48 -6.69
CA THR A 167 14.33 -3.42 -5.23
C THR A 167 15.72 -3.03 -4.73
N ARG A 168 16.80 -3.59 -5.31
CA ARG A 168 18.17 -3.17 -4.98
C ARG A 168 18.42 -1.70 -5.32
N ALA A 169 17.93 -1.22 -6.46
CA ALA A 169 18.03 0.19 -6.83
C ALA A 169 17.29 1.10 -5.81
N ALA A 170 16.06 0.74 -5.47
CA ALA A 170 15.26 1.46 -4.48
C ALA A 170 15.97 1.51 -3.12
N PHE A 171 16.48 0.38 -2.65
CA PHE A 171 17.11 0.25 -1.35
C PHE A 171 18.50 0.88 -1.29
N LEU A 172 19.24 0.93 -2.40
CA LEU A 172 20.47 1.72 -2.47
C LEU A 172 20.19 3.21 -2.24
N ARG A 173 19.13 3.75 -2.88
CA ARG A 173 18.70 5.14 -2.66
C ARG A 173 18.23 5.36 -1.23
N THR A 174 17.47 4.42 -0.67
CA THR A 174 17.06 4.45 0.74
C THR A 174 18.27 4.48 1.68
N ALA A 175 19.24 3.58 1.51
CA ALA A 175 20.45 3.54 2.33
C ALA A 175 21.21 4.87 2.27
N ARG A 176 21.36 5.47 1.09
CA ARG A 176 22.01 6.79 0.93
C ARG A 176 21.24 7.91 1.62
N CYS A 177 19.93 7.99 1.38
CA CYS A 177 19.04 8.97 2.01
C CYS A 177 19.09 8.91 3.55
N LEU A 178 19.25 7.72 4.12
CA LEU A 178 19.37 7.50 5.56
C LEU A 178 20.80 7.68 6.10
N GLY A 179 21.76 8.09 5.25
CA GLY A 179 23.16 8.26 5.65
C GLY A 179 23.94 6.95 5.83
N ARG A 180 23.39 5.82 5.35
CA ARG A 180 23.97 4.47 5.42
C ARG A 180 24.60 4.02 4.09
N GLY A 181 24.76 4.93 3.13
CA GLY A 181 25.31 4.62 1.80
C GLY A 181 26.72 4.02 1.83
N ALA A 182 27.55 4.42 2.80
CA ALA A 182 28.90 3.88 2.99
C ALA A 182 28.92 2.43 3.52
N ASP A 183 27.80 1.96 4.08
CA ASP A 183 27.68 0.59 4.62
C ASP A 183 27.28 -0.43 3.54
N VAL A 184 27.02 0.03 2.31
CA VAL A 184 26.69 -0.82 1.18
C VAL A 184 27.99 -1.43 0.62
N PRO A 185 28.12 -2.77 0.57
CA PRO A 185 29.33 -3.40 0.06
C PRO A 185 29.61 -3.03 -1.40
N ARG A 186 30.88 -2.82 -1.75
CA ARG A 186 31.29 -2.49 -3.12
C ARG A 186 30.86 -3.55 -4.12
N GLU A 187 30.94 -4.81 -3.72
CA GLU A 187 30.54 -5.96 -4.54
C GLU A 187 29.04 -5.94 -4.86
N ALA A 188 28.21 -5.41 -3.96
CA ALA A 188 26.78 -5.25 -4.21
C ALA A 188 26.52 -4.17 -5.28
N LEU A 189 27.28 -3.07 -5.26
CA LEU A 189 27.21 -2.01 -6.27
C LEU A 189 27.67 -2.50 -7.64
N GLU A 190 28.79 -3.23 -7.69
CA GLU A 190 29.33 -3.80 -8.94
C GLU A 190 28.36 -4.83 -9.55
N ARG A 191 27.75 -5.69 -8.73
CA ARG A 191 26.69 -6.61 -9.18
C ARG A 191 25.47 -5.86 -9.74
N LEU A 192 25.00 -4.82 -9.02
CA LEU A 192 23.87 -4.01 -9.48
C LEU A 192 24.16 -3.34 -10.83
N ALA A 193 25.37 -2.80 -11.02
CA ALA A 193 25.80 -2.21 -12.29
C ALA A 193 25.83 -3.22 -13.44
N ALA A 194 26.37 -4.42 -13.19
CA ALA A 194 26.40 -5.50 -14.18
C ALA A 194 24.99 -5.97 -14.56
N ASP A 195 24.09 -6.09 -13.59
CA ASP A 195 22.70 -6.49 -13.83
C ASP A 195 21.93 -5.43 -14.63
N ALA A 196 22.12 -4.14 -14.32
CA ALA A 196 21.54 -3.04 -15.09
C ALA A 196 21.96 -3.07 -16.56
N GLY A 197 23.21 -3.45 -16.86
CA GLY A 197 23.69 -3.59 -18.24
C GLY A 197 23.09 -4.79 -19.00
N ARG A 198 22.66 -5.84 -18.29
CA ARG A 198 22.14 -7.10 -18.86
C ARG A 198 20.61 -7.15 -18.98
N ALA A 199 19.90 -6.37 -18.17
CA ALA A 199 18.44 -6.33 -18.17
C ALA A 199 17.88 -5.72 -19.47
N ASP A 200 16.66 -6.08 -19.82
CA ASP A 200 15.99 -5.71 -21.08
C ASP A 200 14.75 -4.81 -20.89
N ARG A 201 14.37 -4.52 -19.65
CA ARG A 201 13.29 -3.57 -19.32
C ARG A 201 13.88 -2.23 -18.90
N ALA A 202 13.40 -1.16 -19.52
CA ALA A 202 13.98 0.17 -19.38
C ALA A 202 13.73 0.80 -18.00
N VAL A 203 12.56 0.60 -17.40
CA VAL A 203 12.20 1.22 -16.12
C VAL A 203 13.10 0.75 -14.96
N PRO A 204 13.25 -0.57 -14.68
CA PRO A 204 14.18 -1.03 -13.65
C PRO A 204 15.63 -0.60 -13.91
N VAL A 205 16.05 -0.59 -15.17
CA VAL A 205 17.39 -0.16 -15.58
C VAL A 205 17.62 1.33 -15.31
N LEU A 206 16.65 2.19 -15.63
CA LEU A 206 16.73 3.61 -15.31
C LEU A 206 16.93 3.83 -13.81
N TYR A 207 16.11 3.20 -12.97
CA TYR A 207 16.24 3.34 -11.52
C TYR A 207 17.57 2.83 -10.99
N ALA A 208 18.07 1.71 -11.51
CA ALA A 208 19.38 1.19 -11.13
C ALA A 208 20.52 2.13 -11.54
N VAL A 209 20.49 2.65 -12.77
CA VAL A 209 21.50 3.60 -13.27
C VAL A 209 21.49 4.89 -12.47
N GLU A 210 20.31 5.45 -12.15
CA GLU A 210 20.18 6.66 -11.33
C GLU A 210 20.69 6.42 -9.89
N ALA A 211 20.29 5.30 -9.26
CA ALA A 211 20.75 4.95 -7.92
C ALA A 211 22.27 4.76 -7.83
N LEU A 212 22.87 4.14 -8.85
CA LEU A 212 24.32 3.95 -8.95
C LEU A 212 25.05 5.27 -9.22
N ALA A 213 24.49 6.13 -10.09
CA ALA A 213 25.06 7.44 -10.37
C ALA A 213 25.08 8.32 -9.11
N GLU A 214 24.00 8.33 -8.34
CA GLU A 214 23.99 8.95 -7.01
C GLU A 214 25.12 8.36 -6.15
N ALA A 215 25.31 7.03 -6.16
CA ALA A 215 26.40 6.32 -5.49
C ALA A 215 27.83 6.58 -6.02
N GLY A 216 28.00 7.41 -7.06
CA GLY A 216 29.30 7.64 -7.70
C GLY A 216 29.81 6.46 -8.52
N VAL A 217 28.93 5.50 -8.82
CA VAL A 217 29.24 4.32 -9.65
C VAL A 217 28.64 4.52 -11.03
N ARG A 218 29.48 4.41 -12.06
CA ARG A 218 29.02 4.51 -13.44
C ARG A 218 28.37 3.19 -13.87
N ALA A 219 27.17 3.26 -14.42
CA ALA A 219 26.47 2.14 -15.05
C ALA A 219 25.74 2.61 -16.31
N GLU A 220 25.58 1.70 -17.27
CA GLU A 220 24.93 1.98 -18.54
C GLU A 220 23.93 0.87 -18.86
N GLY A 221 22.73 1.25 -19.32
CA GLY A 221 21.67 0.32 -19.73
C GLY A 221 21.91 -0.29 -21.11
N THR A 222 23.10 -0.87 -21.34
CA THR A 222 23.62 -1.22 -22.67
C THR A 222 22.65 -2.07 -23.50
N ARG A 223 22.05 -3.11 -22.91
CA ARG A 223 21.09 -3.95 -23.63
C ARG A 223 19.82 -3.19 -24.01
N VAL A 224 19.20 -2.48 -23.06
CA VAL A 224 18.01 -1.64 -23.29
C VAL A 224 18.26 -0.62 -24.40
N LEU A 225 19.39 0.08 -24.38
CA LEU A 225 19.72 1.11 -25.37
C LEU A 225 19.97 0.52 -26.78
N ARG A 226 20.45 -0.72 -26.85
CA ARG A 226 20.66 -1.45 -28.10
C ARG A 226 19.35 -1.97 -28.69
N THR A 227 18.42 -2.45 -27.86
CA THR A 227 17.17 -3.09 -28.31
C THR A 227 15.94 -2.17 -28.27
N GLY A 228 16.04 -1.00 -27.64
CA GLY A 228 14.94 -0.06 -27.48
C GLY A 228 14.43 0.47 -28.83
N ARG A 229 13.18 0.10 -29.17
CA ARG A 229 12.47 0.62 -30.34
C ARG A 229 11.94 2.03 -30.04
N THR A 230 12.07 2.94 -31.00
CA THR A 230 11.63 4.35 -30.88
C THR A 230 10.50 4.74 -31.85
N GLY A 231 9.92 3.79 -32.57
CA GLY A 231 9.00 4.06 -33.70
C GLY A 231 7.52 3.69 -33.52
N GLU A 232 7.16 2.85 -32.55
CA GLU A 232 5.77 2.46 -32.27
C GLU A 232 5.40 2.93 -30.85
N CYS A 233 4.20 3.51 -30.66
CA CYS A 233 3.71 3.89 -29.35
C CYS A 233 3.37 2.62 -28.54
N GLY A 234 4.37 2.08 -27.83
CA GLY A 234 4.23 1.02 -26.84
C GLY A 234 3.95 1.57 -25.43
N ASP A 235 4.33 0.81 -24.41
CA ASP A 235 4.24 1.20 -23.01
C ASP A 235 4.93 2.56 -22.75
N ALA A 236 4.16 3.56 -22.32
CA ALA A 236 4.62 4.94 -22.15
C ALA A 236 5.69 5.06 -21.04
N MET A 237 5.62 4.25 -19.99
CA MET A 237 6.58 4.24 -18.90
C MET A 237 7.93 3.71 -19.39
N GLN A 238 7.92 2.63 -20.18
CA GLN A 238 9.13 2.08 -20.80
C GLN A 238 9.75 3.05 -21.81
N LEU A 239 8.93 3.69 -22.66
CA LEU A 239 9.40 4.68 -23.63
C LEU A 239 10.02 5.91 -22.94
N ALA A 240 9.39 6.40 -21.87
CA ALA A 240 9.94 7.48 -21.06
C ALA A 240 11.30 7.09 -20.45
N ALA A 241 11.42 5.88 -19.93
CA ALA A 241 12.67 5.40 -19.35
C ALA A 241 13.79 5.23 -20.38
N VAL A 242 13.49 4.72 -21.59
CA VAL A 242 14.46 4.66 -22.70
C VAL A 242 14.95 6.06 -23.08
N SER A 243 14.03 7.03 -23.13
CA SER A 243 14.36 8.42 -23.46
C SER A 243 15.32 9.03 -22.43
N LEU A 244 15.05 8.82 -21.14
CA LEU A 244 15.89 9.29 -20.04
C LEU A 244 17.25 8.59 -19.97
N LEU A 245 17.33 7.28 -20.26
CA LEU A 245 18.58 6.52 -20.29
C LEU A 245 19.53 6.95 -21.41
N GLY A 246 19.00 7.30 -22.58
CA GLY A 246 19.79 7.50 -23.81
C GLY A 246 19.86 8.92 -24.34
N LYS A 247 19.20 9.90 -23.71
CA LYS A 247 18.89 11.23 -24.27
C LYS A 247 18.31 11.17 -25.70
N ARG A 248 17.63 10.05 -26.05
CA ARG A 248 16.97 9.87 -27.35
C ARG A 248 15.57 10.47 -27.25
N THR A 249 15.21 11.32 -28.19
CA THR A 249 13.84 11.86 -28.29
C THR A 249 12.88 10.75 -28.74
N VAL A 250 11.96 10.38 -27.86
CA VAL A 250 10.77 9.59 -28.21
C VAL A 250 9.67 10.53 -28.71
N ALA A 251 8.79 10.02 -29.58
CA ALA A 251 7.69 10.80 -30.14
C ALA A 251 6.78 11.33 -29.03
N ARG A 252 6.63 12.66 -28.95
CA ARG A 252 5.84 13.33 -27.90
C ARG A 252 4.38 12.88 -27.93
N GLU A 253 3.83 12.58 -29.10
CA GLU A 253 2.49 12.01 -29.24
C GLU A 253 2.30 10.67 -28.52
N CYS A 254 3.34 9.84 -28.38
CA CYS A 254 3.24 8.57 -27.66
C CYS A 254 3.21 8.76 -26.13
N LEU A 255 3.81 9.84 -25.63
CA LEU A 255 3.95 10.10 -24.19
C LEU A 255 2.82 10.98 -23.64
N ARG A 256 2.32 11.94 -24.42
CA ARG A 256 1.29 12.89 -23.96
C ARG A 256 0.03 12.25 -23.36
N PRO A 257 -0.55 11.17 -23.92
CA PRO A 257 -1.73 10.55 -23.34
C PRO A 257 -1.50 10.03 -21.91
N ALA A 258 -0.29 9.55 -21.61
CA ALA A 258 0.07 9.01 -20.30
C ALA A 258 0.24 10.10 -19.21
N LEU A 259 0.14 11.39 -19.55
CA LEU A 259 0.00 12.45 -18.55
C LEU A 259 -1.35 12.39 -17.81
N ALA A 260 -2.34 11.68 -18.35
CA ALA A 260 -3.62 11.42 -17.69
C ALA A 260 -3.68 10.04 -17.01
N ASP A 261 -2.56 9.30 -16.96
CA ASP A 261 -2.51 7.96 -16.36
C ASP A 261 -2.86 8.03 -14.85
N PRO A 262 -3.64 7.08 -14.30
CA PRO A 262 -3.97 7.07 -12.87
C PRO A 262 -2.74 6.89 -11.97
N ASP A 263 -1.65 6.29 -12.46
CA ASP A 263 -0.43 6.05 -11.71
C ASP A 263 0.53 7.27 -11.69
N PRO A 264 0.83 7.85 -10.50
CA PRO A 264 1.71 9.00 -10.37
C PRO A 264 3.16 8.71 -10.78
N GLN A 265 3.64 7.47 -10.67
CA GLN A 265 4.99 7.12 -11.11
C GLN A 265 5.10 7.19 -12.64
N THR A 266 4.11 6.65 -13.35
CA THR A 266 4.00 6.76 -14.81
C THR A 266 3.93 8.22 -15.25
N ARG A 267 3.06 9.03 -14.64
CA ARG A 267 3.00 10.47 -14.96
C ARG A 267 4.31 11.21 -14.68
N TRP A 268 4.95 10.94 -13.54
CA TRP A 268 6.24 11.55 -13.18
C TRP A 268 7.33 11.23 -14.20
N LEU A 269 7.51 9.96 -14.58
CA LEU A 269 8.51 9.56 -15.57
C LEU A 269 8.23 10.17 -16.95
N VAL A 270 6.98 10.15 -17.38
CA VAL A 270 6.54 10.71 -18.66
C VAL A 270 6.80 12.22 -18.70
N ARG A 271 6.47 12.93 -17.62
CA ARG A 271 6.70 14.37 -17.48
C ARG A 271 8.20 14.70 -17.52
N ARG A 272 9.05 13.89 -16.86
CA ARG A 272 10.52 14.01 -16.93
C ARG A 272 11.02 13.83 -18.37
N ALA A 273 10.54 12.81 -19.07
CA ALA A 273 10.97 12.49 -20.43
C ALA A 273 10.53 13.54 -21.46
N LEU A 274 9.36 14.17 -21.29
CA LEU A 274 8.85 15.19 -22.22
C LEU A 274 9.67 16.50 -22.21
N GLY A 275 10.36 16.79 -21.10
CA GLY A 275 11.18 17.99 -20.90
C GLY A 275 10.33 19.28 -20.87
N GLY A 276 10.68 20.23 -20.00
CA GLY A 276 9.91 21.46 -19.73
C GLY A 276 9.80 22.49 -20.87
N SER A 277 9.74 22.09 -22.14
CA SER A 277 9.45 22.97 -23.29
C SER A 277 8.01 22.77 -23.76
N GLY A 278 7.14 23.62 -23.23
CA GLY A 278 5.70 23.68 -23.47
C GLY A 278 4.94 23.69 -22.16
N ALA A 279 3.79 24.38 -22.12
CA ALA A 279 2.87 24.31 -21.00
C ALA A 279 2.36 22.86 -20.89
N LEU A 280 3.03 22.05 -20.06
CA LEU A 280 2.52 20.74 -19.68
C LEU A 280 1.29 20.97 -18.81
N PRO A 281 0.25 20.11 -18.93
CA PRO A 281 -0.89 20.17 -18.03
C PRO A 281 -0.41 20.10 -16.58
N ALA A 282 -1.10 20.79 -15.66
CA ALA A 282 -0.82 20.69 -14.24
C ALA A 282 -0.85 19.21 -13.79
N PRO A 283 -0.09 18.81 -12.76
CA PRO A 283 -0.23 17.50 -12.15
C PRO A 283 -1.69 17.22 -11.82
N VAL A 284 -2.15 16.00 -12.11
CA VAL A 284 -3.55 15.60 -11.90
C VAL A 284 -3.86 15.39 -10.41
N ALA A 285 -2.83 15.17 -9.59
CA ALA A 285 -3.00 14.92 -8.16
C ALA A 285 -3.02 16.23 -7.36
N GLU A 286 -4.04 16.38 -6.51
CA GLU A 286 -4.13 17.49 -5.55
C GLU A 286 -3.15 17.23 -4.39
N VAL A 287 -2.11 18.06 -4.32
CA VAL A 287 -1.15 18.03 -3.22
C VAL A 287 -1.68 18.91 -2.09
N ARG A 288 -1.91 18.31 -0.93
CA ARG A 288 -2.44 18.99 0.25
C ARG A 288 -1.46 20.04 0.77
N GLY A 289 -1.96 20.97 1.59
CA GLY A 289 -1.12 21.97 2.27
C GLY A 289 -0.04 21.37 3.17
N ASP A 290 -0.21 20.11 3.59
CA ASP A 290 0.79 19.35 4.35
C ASP A 290 1.88 18.68 3.48
N GLY A 291 1.80 18.85 2.16
CA GLY A 291 2.69 18.25 1.16
C GLY A 291 2.36 16.79 0.81
N LEU A 292 1.32 16.20 1.41
CA LEU A 292 0.90 14.84 1.12
C LEU A 292 -0.01 14.77 -0.10
N VAL A 293 0.10 13.70 -0.88
CA VAL A 293 -0.75 13.50 -2.05
C VAL A 293 -1.91 12.56 -1.72
N ALA A 294 -3.10 13.09 -1.93
CA ALA A 294 -4.35 12.38 -1.91
C ALA A 294 -4.37 11.28 -3.01
N LYS A 295 -4.76 10.05 -2.67
CA LYS A 295 -5.06 9.02 -3.68
C LYS A 295 -6.17 9.51 -4.60
N SER A 296 -6.06 9.33 -5.91
CA SER A 296 -7.21 9.54 -6.79
C SER A 296 -8.28 8.46 -6.55
N PRO A 297 -9.56 8.69 -6.90
CA PRO A 297 -10.61 7.65 -6.86
C PRO A 297 -10.26 6.36 -7.62
N ALA A 298 -9.41 6.44 -8.65
CA ALA A 298 -8.88 5.27 -9.35
C ALA A 298 -7.84 4.49 -8.51
N GLN A 299 -7.13 5.17 -7.61
CA GLN A 299 -6.15 4.60 -6.68
C GLN A 299 -6.77 4.17 -5.34
N LEU A 300 -7.98 4.64 -5.02
CA LEU A 300 -8.74 4.28 -3.82
C LEU A 300 -9.49 2.94 -3.94
N GLY A 301 -9.59 2.37 -5.14
CA GLY A 301 -10.31 1.13 -5.40
C GLY A 301 -9.42 -0.11 -5.41
N THR A 302 -8.58 -0.35 -4.39
CA THR A 302 -7.84 -1.62 -4.32
C THR A 302 -8.83 -2.78 -4.13
N LEU A 303 -8.53 -3.93 -4.72
CA LEU A 303 -9.35 -5.13 -4.49
C LEU A 303 -9.35 -5.53 -3.01
N THR A 304 -8.31 -5.19 -2.25
CA THR A 304 -8.27 -5.34 -0.79
C THR A 304 -9.31 -4.47 -0.07
N ALA A 305 -9.40 -3.18 -0.41
CA ALA A 305 -10.40 -2.28 0.19
C ALA A 305 -11.83 -2.73 -0.20
N THR A 306 -12.00 -3.13 -1.46
CA THR A 306 -13.25 -3.70 -1.97
C THR A 306 -13.62 -4.98 -1.23
N TYR A 307 -12.66 -5.87 -1.00
CA TYR A 307 -12.87 -7.10 -0.24
C TYR A 307 -13.28 -6.82 1.21
N ASN A 308 -12.63 -5.87 1.89
CA ASN A 308 -13.00 -5.51 3.26
C ASN A 308 -14.42 -4.92 3.35
N ALA A 309 -14.82 -4.07 2.39
CA ALA A 309 -16.18 -3.55 2.32
C ALA A 309 -17.20 -4.66 2.06
N VAL A 310 -16.91 -5.55 1.13
CA VAL A 310 -17.74 -6.73 0.83
C VAL A 310 -17.86 -7.65 2.04
N ARG A 311 -16.77 -7.86 2.80
CA ARG A 311 -16.83 -8.62 4.06
C ARG A 311 -17.77 -7.99 5.08
N ALA A 312 -17.77 -6.67 5.20
CA ALA A 312 -18.69 -5.97 6.10
C ALA A 312 -20.16 -6.14 5.65
N LEU A 313 -20.42 -6.06 4.35
CA LEU A 313 -21.75 -6.33 3.77
C LEU A 313 -22.19 -7.78 4.00
N THR A 314 -21.28 -8.75 3.84
CA THR A 314 -21.56 -10.16 4.16
C THR A 314 -21.83 -10.37 5.65
N ALA A 315 -21.03 -9.78 6.53
CA ALA A 315 -21.20 -9.89 7.98
C ALA A 315 -22.54 -9.31 8.45
N SER A 316 -23.04 -8.28 7.77
CA SER A 316 -24.36 -7.69 8.02
C SER A 316 -25.50 -8.35 7.22
N ALA A 317 -25.23 -9.42 6.47
CA ALA A 317 -26.19 -10.10 5.58
C ALA A 317 -26.84 -9.18 4.51
N ARG A 318 -26.13 -8.16 4.04
CA ARG A 318 -26.58 -7.13 3.07
C ARG A 318 -25.96 -7.27 1.68
N GLN A 319 -25.54 -8.49 1.29
CA GLN A 319 -24.88 -8.75 -0.01
C GLN A 319 -25.71 -8.33 -1.23
N LYS A 320 -27.04 -8.28 -1.09
CA LYS A 320 -27.96 -7.88 -2.17
C LYS A 320 -27.93 -6.37 -2.45
N ASP A 321 -27.35 -5.59 -1.57
CA ASP A 321 -27.31 -4.12 -1.66
C ASP A 321 -26.02 -3.61 -2.31
N VAL A 322 -25.25 -4.49 -2.95
CA VAL A 322 -24.04 -4.10 -3.67
C VAL A 322 -24.39 -3.14 -4.80
N PRO A 323 -23.75 -1.97 -4.88
CA PRO A 323 -24.04 -1.01 -5.93
C PRO A 323 -23.76 -1.55 -7.34
N PRO A 324 -24.61 -1.27 -8.35
CA PRO A 324 -24.44 -1.78 -9.71
C PRO A 324 -23.11 -1.41 -10.40
N TRP A 325 -22.51 -0.26 -10.04
CA TRP A 325 -21.21 0.14 -10.58
C TRP A 325 -20.08 -0.78 -10.08
N LEU A 326 -20.16 -1.31 -8.84
CA LEU A 326 -19.16 -2.21 -8.28
C LEU A 326 -19.17 -3.53 -9.05
N THR A 327 -20.35 -4.08 -9.23
CA THR A 327 -20.59 -5.27 -10.04
C THR A 327 -20.01 -5.13 -11.45
N ARG A 328 -20.25 -3.99 -12.11
CA ARG A 328 -19.68 -3.70 -13.45
C ARG A 328 -18.16 -3.64 -13.43
N ARG A 329 -17.55 -2.97 -12.44
CA ARG A 329 -16.09 -2.84 -12.32
C ARG A 329 -15.42 -4.18 -12.06
N LEU A 330 -15.98 -5.02 -11.18
CA LEU A 330 -15.45 -6.35 -10.88
C LEU A 330 -15.48 -7.26 -12.11
N ARG A 331 -16.56 -7.21 -12.90
CA ARG A 331 -16.65 -7.92 -14.18
C ARG A 331 -15.65 -7.41 -15.22
N GLN A 332 -15.40 -6.10 -15.27
CA GLN A 332 -14.37 -5.53 -16.15
C GLN A 332 -12.97 -6.04 -15.78
N LEU A 333 -12.61 -5.99 -14.49
CA LEU A 333 -11.34 -6.53 -14.00
C LEU A 333 -11.24 -8.04 -14.27
N GLY A 334 -12.32 -8.78 -14.09
CA GLY A 334 -12.32 -10.21 -14.34
C GLY A 334 -12.26 -10.63 -15.81
N ALA A 335 -12.54 -9.71 -16.74
CA ALA A 335 -12.35 -9.88 -18.17
C ALA A 335 -10.94 -9.48 -18.66
N ASP A 336 -10.17 -8.75 -17.85
CA ASP A 336 -8.86 -8.24 -18.25
C ASP A 336 -7.81 -9.37 -18.30
N PRO A 337 -7.26 -9.74 -19.48
CA PRO A 337 -6.24 -10.78 -19.57
C PRO A 337 -4.94 -10.41 -18.83
N ALA A 338 -4.66 -9.12 -18.63
CA ALA A 338 -3.43 -8.59 -18.05
C ALA A 338 -3.47 -8.46 -16.52
N LEU A 339 -4.57 -8.81 -15.85
CA LEU A 339 -4.67 -8.72 -14.40
C LEU A 339 -3.60 -9.55 -13.70
N ASP A 340 -2.89 -8.93 -12.76
CA ASP A 340 -1.80 -9.57 -12.01
C ASP A 340 -2.29 -10.76 -11.18
N PRO A 341 -1.49 -11.84 -11.03
CA PRO A 341 -1.86 -13.02 -10.26
C PRO A 341 -2.30 -12.71 -8.80
N SER A 342 -1.62 -11.77 -8.13
CA SER A 342 -1.99 -11.35 -6.77
C SER A 342 -3.39 -10.73 -6.70
N ASP A 343 -3.79 -10.00 -7.75
CA ASP A 343 -5.09 -9.34 -7.84
C ASP A 343 -6.20 -10.31 -8.26
N ARG A 344 -5.87 -11.38 -9.01
CA ARG A 344 -6.84 -12.42 -9.36
C ARG A 344 -7.41 -13.12 -8.13
N VAL A 345 -6.57 -13.46 -7.16
CA VAL A 345 -7.01 -14.09 -5.91
C VAL A 345 -7.95 -13.16 -5.15
N LEU A 346 -7.59 -11.88 -4.99
CA LEU A 346 -8.45 -10.90 -4.32
C LEU A 346 -9.77 -10.67 -5.07
N LEU A 347 -9.73 -10.54 -6.40
CA LEU A 347 -10.91 -10.46 -7.23
C LEU A 347 -11.82 -11.67 -7.02
N ALA A 348 -11.25 -12.88 -7.05
CA ALA A 348 -11.99 -14.13 -6.84
C ALA A 348 -12.67 -14.15 -5.46
N MET A 349 -11.97 -13.71 -4.41
CA MET A 349 -12.51 -13.65 -3.05
C MET A 349 -13.66 -12.63 -2.93
N VAL A 350 -13.51 -11.44 -3.53
CA VAL A 350 -14.57 -10.42 -3.59
C VAL A 350 -15.81 -10.98 -4.30
N CYS A 351 -15.61 -11.56 -5.48
CA CYS A 351 -16.69 -12.07 -6.30
C CYS A 351 -17.39 -13.27 -5.65
N HIS A 352 -16.65 -14.13 -4.96
CA HIS A 352 -17.22 -15.23 -4.19
C HIS A 352 -18.14 -14.77 -3.07
N ARG A 353 -17.73 -13.78 -2.27
CA ARG A 353 -18.56 -13.24 -1.18
C ARG A 353 -19.82 -12.54 -1.66
N LEU A 354 -19.77 -11.96 -2.85
CA LEU A 354 -20.90 -11.31 -3.49
C LEU A 354 -21.80 -12.25 -4.28
N ASP A 355 -21.46 -13.54 -4.34
CA ASP A 355 -22.12 -14.51 -5.23
C ASP A 355 -22.20 -13.99 -6.68
N LEU A 356 -21.11 -13.38 -7.13
CA LEU A 356 -21.02 -12.69 -8.43
C LEU A 356 -20.11 -13.45 -9.38
N ASP A 357 -20.63 -13.77 -10.57
CA ASP A 357 -19.77 -14.17 -11.69
C ASP A 357 -19.06 -12.94 -12.27
N CYS A 358 -17.74 -12.90 -12.05
CA CYS A 358 -16.84 -11.85 -12.51
C CYS A 358 -16.04 -12.26 -13.74
N GLY A 359 -16.19 -13.48 -14.27
CA GLY A 359 -15.49 -13.93 -15.47
C GLY A 359 -14.15 -14.66 -15.22
N PRO A 360 -13.34 -14.87 -16.27
CA PRO A 360 -12.28 -15.87 -16.29
C PRO A 360 -11.14 -15.62 -15.30
N GLN A 361 -10.78 -14.37 -15.01
CA GLN A 361 -9.72 -14.11 -14.04
C GLN A 361 -10.12 -14.44 -12.60
N ALA A 362 -11.40 -14.30 -12.24
CA ALA A 362 -11.89 -14.74 -10.93
C ALA A 362 -11.84 -16.27 -10.81
N ALA A 363 -12.17 -17.00 -11.88
CA ALA A 363 -12.03 -18.46 -11.91
C ALA A 363 -10.56 -18.90 -11.76
N ARG A 364 -9.64 -18.22 -12.45
CA ARG A 364 -8.19 -18.44 -12.30
C ARG A 364 -7.71 -18.13 -10.89
N GLY A 365 -8.13 -17.01 -10.31
CA GLY A 365 -7.79 -16.64 -8.93
C GLY A 365 -8.25 -17.68 -7.90
N ARG A 366 -9.41 -18.31 -8.10
CA ARG A 366 -9.85 -19.43 -7.26
C ARG A 366 -8.94 -20.66 -7.37
N ALA A 367 -8.51 -21.00 -8.60
CA ALA A 367 -7.56 -22.09 -8.82
C ALA A 367 -6.18 -21.77 -8.23
N GLU A 368 -5.71 -20.54 -8.37
CA GLU A 368 -4.47 -20.03 -7.77
C GLU A 368 -4.54 -20.11 -6.24
N ALA A 369 -5.65 -19.69 -5.62
CA ALA A 369 -5.88 -19.83 -4.17
C ALA A 369 -5.82 -21.30 -3.71
N ALA A 370 -6.35 -22.23 -4.52
CA ALA A 370 -6.27 -23.66 -4.23
C ALA A 370 -4.85 -24.23 -4.35
N ALA A 371 -4.02 -23.65 -5.22
CA ALA A 371 -2.63 -24.02 -5.43
C ALA A 371 -1.65 -23.39 -4.42
N LEU A 372 -2.09 -22.40 -3.63
CA LEU A 372 -1.24 -21.74 -2.64
C LEU A 372 -0.63 -22.76 -1.67
N THR A 373 0.69 -22.72 -1.57
CA THR A 373 1.45 -23.56 -0.65
C THR A 373 1.36 -22.97 0.75
N VAL A 374 0.71 -23.69 1.67
CA VAL A 374 0.72 -23.34 3.09
C VAL A 374 1.99 -23.91 3.72
N PRO A 375 2.88 -23.09 4.32
CA PRO A 375 4.05 -23.58 5.00
C PRO A 375 3.70 -24.64 6.06
N ALA A 376 4.49 -25.70 6.13
CA ALA A 376 4.30 -26.77 7.12
C ALA A 376 4.53 -26.28 8.57
N ARG A 377 5.29 -25.19 8.75
CA ARG A 377 5.55 -24.54 10.04
C ARG A 377 5.39 -23.03 9.92
N LEU A 378 4.65 -22.43 10.85
CA LEU A 378 4.60 -20.97 10.99
C LEU A 378 5.85 -20.46 11.71
N THR A 379 6.53 -19.50 11.09
CA THR A 379 7.66 -18.76 11.66
C THR A 379 7.41 -17.25 11.55
N THR A 380 8.17 -16.44 12.28
CA THR A 380 8.08 -14.97 12.15
C THR A 380 8.34 -14.51 10.72
N GLY A 381 9.25 -15.16 9.99
CA GLY A 381 9.66 -14.80 8.63
C GLY A 381 8.61 -15.13 7.57
N ASN A 382 7.84 -16.22 7.74
CA ASN A 382 6.83 -16.65 6.75
C ASN A 382 5.39 -16.30 7.15
N ARG A 383 5.19 -15.57 8.26
CA ARG A 383 3.88 -15.30 8.86
C ARG A 383 2.88 -14.67 7.90
N ARG A 384 3.30 -13.67 7.13
CA ARG A 384 2.44 -12.99 6.16
C ARG A 384 2.00 -13.94 5.04
N GLY A 385 2.93 -14.70 4.45
CA GLY A 385 2.61 -15.68 3.42
C GLY A 385 1.72 -16.82 3.92
N TRP A 386 1.96 -17.31 5.14
CA TRP A 386 1.12 -18.33 5.78
C TRP A 386 -0.31 -17.82 6.01
N TYR A 387 -0.46 -16.60 6.55
CA TYR A 387 -1.78 -16.02 6.81
C TYR A 387 -2.54 -15.76 5.50
N GLY A 388 -1.89 -15.17 4.49
CA GLY A 388 -2.49 -14.94 3.19
C GLY A 388 -2.95 -16.23 2.51
N ALA A 389 -2.11 -17.27 2.54
CA ALA A 389 -2.46 -18.57 1.97
C ALA A 389 -3.63 -19.24 2.70
N LEU A 390 -3.65 -19.22 4.04
CA LEU A 390 -4.77 -19.80 4.79
C LEU A 390 -6.05 -19.00 4.65
N ALA A 391 -5.99 -17.66 4.68
CA ALA A 391 -7.16 -16.81 4.53
C ALA A 391 -7.80 -16.98 3.15
N ALA A 392 -7.01 -16.99 2.08
CA ALA A 392 -7.51 -17.23 0.73
C ALA A 392 -8.14 -18.62 0.59
N ARG A 393 -7.54 -19.64 1.20
CA ARG A 393 -8.09 -21.01 1.17
C ARG A 393 -9.36 -21.15 2.00
N ALA A 394 -9.40 -20.54 3.18
CA ALA A 394 -10.56 -20.51 4.06
C ALA A 394 -11.76 -19.87 3.36
N GLU A 395 -11.52 -18.77 2.64
CA GLU A 395 -12.55 -18.05 1.89
C GLU A 395 -13.31 -18.95 0.91
N PHE A 396 -12.64 -19.93 0.30
CA PHE A 396 -13.26 -20.86 -0.66
C PHE A 396 -13.60 -22.24 -0.06
N GLY A 397 -13.52 -22.40 1.27
CA GLY A 397 -13.79 -23.67 1.95
C GLY A 397 -12.83 -24.81 1.57
N LEU A 398 -11.59 -24.50 1.17
CA LEU A 398 -10.65 -25.48 0.63
C LEU A 398 -9.93 -26.34 1.68
N GLY A 399 -10.32 -26.20 2.95
CA GLY A 399 -9.77 -26.96 4.05
C GLY A 399 -8.31 -26.63 4.37
N CYS A 400 -7.96 -26.94 5.61
CA CYS A 400 -6.64 -26.75 6.18
C CYS A 400 -5.73 -27.95 5.86
N ARG A 401 -4.50 -27.68 5.38
CA ARG A 401 -3.43 -28.69 5.35
C ARG A 401 -2.73 -28.69 6.72
N ARG A 402 -2.25 -29.85 7.19
CA ARG A 402 -1.50 -29.94 8.45
C ARG A 402 -0.37 -28.90 8.46
N THR A 403 -0.45 -27.94 9.36
CA THR A 403 0.60 -26.94 9.63
C THR A 403 0.92 -26.98 11.11
N ALA A 404 2.14 -26.68 11.53
CA ALA A 404 2.50 -26.58 12.94
C ALA A 404 2.69 -25.12 13.31
N VAL A 405 2.03 -24.69 14.38
CA VAL A 405 2.05 -23.30 14.85
C VAL A 405 2.54 -23.27 16.30
N ALA A 406 3.57 -22.47 16.57
CA ALA A 406 4.27 -22.48 17.85
C ALA A 406 3.76 -21.45 18.87
N ALA A 407 2.99 -20.44 18.44
CA ALA A 407 2.52 -19.36 19.32
C ALA A 407 1.09 -18.93 19.00
N ALA A 408 0.28 -18.78 20.04
CA ALA A 408 -1.10 -18.34 19.97
C ALA A 408 -1.19 -16.83 19.76
N ARG A 409 -1.75 -16.43 18.62
CA ARG A 409 -2.14 -15.05 18.35
C ARG A 409 -3.53 -15.08 17.73
N ALA A 410 -4.34 -14.07 18.06
CA ALA A 410 -5.74 -14.04 17.68
C ALA A 410 -6.00 -14.20 16.17
N PRO A 411 -5.25 -13.53 15.26
CA PRO A 411 -5.42 -13.72 13.82
C PRO A 411 -5.13 -15.15 13.36
N GLU A 412 -4.10 -15.79 13.91
CA GLU A 412 -3.70 -17.16 13.57
C GLU A 412 -4.71 -18.21 14.03
N VAL A 413 -5.28 -18.05 15.22
CA VAL A 413 -6.32 -18.94 15.74
C VAL A 413 -7.58 -18.83 14.88
N THR A 414 -7.99 -17.60 14.57
CA THR A 414 -9.19 -17.31 13.76
C THR A 414 -9.07 -17.90 12.36
N VAL A 415 -7.96 -17.64 11.66
CA VAL A 415 -7.80 -18.12 10.27
C VAL A 415 -7.71 -19.65 10.20
N LEU A 416 -7.20 -20.32 11.24
CA LEU A 416 -7.21 -21.78 11.33
C LEU A 416 -8.63 -22.33 11.48
N ALA A 417 -9.45 -21.73 12.35
CA ALA A 417 -10.84 -22.14 12.51
C ALA A 417 -11.64 -21.92 11.21
N ASP A 418 -11.50 -20.75 10.58
CA ASP A 418 -12.14 -20.44 9.29
C ASP A 418 -11.71 -21.40 8.18
N ALA A 419 -10.46 -21.89 8.21
CA ALA A 419 -9.96 -22.90 7.29
C ALA A 419 -10.47 -24.34 7.59
N GLY A 420 -11.36 -24.52 8.58
CA GLY A 420 -11.87 -25.83 9.00
C GLY A 420 -10.91 -26.61 9.90
N CYS A 421 -9.95 -25.93 10.55
CA CYS A 421 -8.90 -26.51 11.39
C CYS A 421 -9.22 -26.37 12.90
N SER A 422 -10.49 -26.54 13.31
CA SER A 422 -10.98 -26.22 14.66
C SER A 422 -10.19 -26.89 15.79
N ALA A 423 -9.91 -28.20 15.69
CA ALA A 423 -9.11 -28.91 16.70
C ALA A 423 -7.68 -28.36 16.86
N GLN A 424 -7.15 -27.73 15.81
CA GLN A 424 -5.85 -27.06 15.88
C GLN A 424 -5.96 -25.63 16.42
N ALA A 425 -7.01 -24.90 16.06
CA ALA A 425 -7.33 -23.59 16.62
C ALA A 425 -7.53 -23.67 18.14
N GLU A 426 -8.30 -24.65 18.63
CA GLU A 426 -8.49 -24.95 20.06
C GLU A 426 -7.18 -25.25 20.77
N ARG A 427 -6.36 -26.17 20.23
CA ARG A 427 -5.05 -26.48 20.81
C ARG A 427 -4.11 -25.28 20.84
N LEU A 428 -4.16 -24.45 19.80
CA LEU A 428 -3.31 -23.26 19.72
C LEU A 428 -3.78 -22.20 20.72
N GLY A 429 -5.09 -22.03 20.90
CA GLY A 429 -5.67 -21.10 21.86
C GLY A 429 -5.60 -21.55 23.31
N ALA A 430 -5.30 -22.84 23.57
CA ALA A 430 -5.19 -23.39 24.91
C ALA A 430 -4.14 -22.63 25.74
N GLY A 431 -4.58 -22.05 26.87
CA GLY A 431 -3.74 -21.26 27.77
C GLY A 431 -3.66 -19.76 27.46
N THR A 432 -4.36 -19.26 26.45
CA THR A 432 -4.49 -17.82 26.19
C THR A 432 -5.90 -17.35 26.53
N ASP A 433 -6.05 -16.37 27.42
CA ASP A 433 -7.36 -15.77 27.71
C ASP A 433 -7.69 -14.68 26.69
N PHE A 434 -8.37 -15.07 25.61
CA PHE A 434 -8.73 -14.15 24.53
C PHE A 434 -9.88 -13.21 24.92
N VAL A 435 -10.76 -13.62 25.84
CA VAL A 435 -11.84 -12.77 26.35
C VAL A 435 -11.27 -11.60 27.16
N ALA A 436 -10.30 -11.86 28.04
CA ALA A 436 -9.61 -10.81 28.76
C ALA A 436 -8.84 -9.86 27.83
N GLN A 437 -8.22 -10.40 26.77
CA GLN A 437 -7.56 -9.59 25.73
C GLN A 437 -8.55 -8.70 24.99
N ALA A 438 -9.72 -9.22 24.62
CA ALA A 438 -10.77 -8.44 23.98
C ALA A 438 -11.22 -7.27 24.86
N GLY A 439 -11.50 -7.53 26.15
CA GLY A 439 -11.87 -6.48 27.10
C GLY A 439 -10.77 -5.44 27.29
N ALA A 440 -9.49 -5.84 27.33
CA ALA A 440 -8.37 -4.91 27.41
C ALA A 440 -8.19 -4.09 26.13
N ALA A 441 -8.34 -4.70 24.96
CA ALA A 441 -8.26 -4.05 23.66
C ALA A 441 -9.38 -3.02 23.47
N LEU A 442 -10.62 -3.37 23.89
CA LEU A 442 -11.70 -2.39 24.00
C LEU A 442 -11.23 -1.27 24.92
N ARG A 443 -10.99 -1.49 26.22
CA ARG A 443 -10.61 -0.39 27.15
C ARG A 443 -9.52 0.55 26.63
N THR A 444 -8.48 0.01 25.98
CA THR A 444 -7.33 0.76 25.42
C THR A 444 -7.56 1.40 24.05
N GLY A 445 -8.78 1.33 23.52
CA GLY A 445 -9.15 2.03 22.29
C GLY A 445 -8.71 1.32 21.02
N ARG A 446 -8.76 -0.02 20.97
CA ARG A 446 -8.35 -0.83 19.82
C ARG A 446 -9.47 -1.78 19.40
N LEU A 447 -10.39 -1.28 18.58
CA LEU A 447 -11.60 -2.01 18.19
C LEU A 447 -11.28 -3.26 17.35
N THR A 448 -10.40 -3.13 16.36
CA THR A 448 -10.02 -4.27 15.51
C THR A 448 -9.36 -5.39 16.30
N ALA A 449 -8.43 -5.05 17.20
CA ALA A 449 -7.79 -6.01 18.08
C ALA A 449 -8.77 -6.71 19.04
N ALA A 450 -9.81 -6.00 19.50
CA ALA A 450 -10.86 -6.60 20.32
C ALA A 450 -11.69 -7.61 19.54
N SER A 451 -12.11 -7.25 18.32
CA SER A 451 -12.86 -8.13 17.43
C SER A 451 -12.06 -9.40 17.07
N ASP A 452 -10.77 -9.24 16.78
CA ASP A 452 -9.88 -10.38 16.51
C ASP A 452 -9.78 -11.31 17.73
N ALA A 453 -9.66 -10.75 18.94
CA ALA A 453 -9.59 -11.53 20.16
C ALA A 453 -10.89 -12.29 20.45
N VAL A 454 -12.07 -11.68 20.24
CA VAL A 454 -13.36 -12.39 20.40
C VAL A 454 -13.50 -13.51 19.37
N GLN A 455 -13.17 -13.26 18.10
CA GLN A 455 -13.17 -14.30 17.07
C GLN A 455 -12.23 -15.45 17.43
N ALA A 456 -11.05 -15.15 17.98
CA ALA A 456 -10.12 -16.16 18.46
C ALA A 456 -10.65 -16.94 19.68
N ALA A 457 -11.37 -16.29 20.59
CA ALA A 457 -12.01 -16.94 21.73
C ALA A 457 -13.04 -17.97 21.25
N LEU A 458 -13.92 -17.58 20.33
CA LEU A 458 -14.92 -18.46 19.71
C LEU A 458 -14.27 -19.61 18.94
N ALA A 459 -13.26 -19.30 18.12
CA ALA A 459 -12.48 -20.28 17.36
C ALA A 459 -11.73 -21.29 18.25
N ALA A 460 -11.33 -20.87 19.45
CA ALA A 460 -10.66 -21.72 20.44
C ALA A 460 -11.64 -22.47 21.36
N GLY A 461 -12.96 -22.37 21.13
CA GLY A 461 -13.98 -23.00 21.96
C GLY A 461 -14.09 -22.41 23.38
N GLN A 462 -13.61 -21.18 23.58
CA GLN A 462 -13.72 -20.50 24.88
C GLN A 462 -15.14 -19.99 25.09
N ASN A 463 -15.62 -20.10 26.33
CA ASN A 463 -16.88 -19.51 26.71
C ASN A 463 -16.73 -18.00 26.86
N VAL A 464 -17.43 -17.21 26.03
CA VAL A 464 -17.48 -15.76 26.17
C VAL A 464 -18.65 -15.41 27.09
N PRO A 465 -18.43 -14.84 28.29
CA PRO A 465 -19.48 -14.58 29.27
C PRO A 465 -20.59 -13.68 28.71
N GLN A 466 -21.83 -13.92 29.09
CA GLN A 466 -22.97 -13.10 28.68
C GLN A 466 -22.78 -11.61 29.03
N GLU A 467 -22.19 -11.33 30.19
CA GLU A 467 -21.86 -9.96 30.63
C GLU A 467 -20.94 -9.20 29.65
N PHE A 468 -20.06 -9.92 28.94
CA PHE A 468 -19.22 -9.31 27.90
C PHE A 468 -20.09 -8.84 26.73
N TRP A 469 -21.01 -9.68 26.26
CA TRP A 469 -21.94 -9.37 25.17
C TRP A 469 -22.91 -8.25 25.53
N ASP A 470 -23.47 -8.30 26.74
CA ASP A 470 -24.42 -7.29 27.23
C ASP A 470 -23.77 -5.90 27.32
N GLY A 471 -22.46 -5.85 27.63
CA GLY A 471 -21.70 -4.61 27.73
C GLY A 471 -21.19 -4.05 26.39
N LEU A 472 -21.17 -4.83 25.31
CA LEU A 472 -20.57 -4.44 24.04
C LEU A 472 -21.20 -3.20 23.41
N PRO A 473 -22.54 -3.06 23.31
CA PRO A 473 -23.15 -1.89 22.68
C PRO A 473 -22.68 -0.57 23.30
N ALA A 474 -22.64 -0.49 24.64
CA ALA A 474 -22.18 0.70 25.35
C ALA A 474 -20.67 0.95 25.16
N GLN A 475 -19.86 -0.11 25.07
CA GLN A 475 -18.41 0.02 24.86
C GLN A 475 -18.06 0.45 23.43
N LEU A 476 -18.87 0.06 22.45
CA LEU A 476 -18.70 0.40 21.04
C LEU A 476 -19.14 1.83 20.71
N GLU A 477 -19.98 2.44 21.54
CA GLU A 477 -20.53 3.78 21.29
C GLU A 477 -19.46 4.85 21.08
N ARG A 478 -18.39 4.82 21.88
CA ARG A 478 -17.27 5.78 21.74
C ARG A 478 -16.43 5.60 20.48
N TYR A 479 -16.59 4.48 19.77
CA TYR A 479 -15.93 4.23 18.49
C TYR A 479 -16.82 4.65 17.32
N ARG A 480 -18.10 4.95 17.56
CA ARG A 480 -19.00 5.38 16.51
C ARG A 480 -18.54 6.71 15.93
N ASP A 481 -18.71 6.83 14.63
CA ASP A 481 -18.57 8.12 13.96
C ASP A 481 -19.74 9.02 14.37
N PRO A 482 -19.48 10.27 14.80
CA PRO A 482 -20.54 11.17 15.25
C PRO A 482 -21.43 11.67 14.11
N GLU A 483 -20.93 11.67 12.87
CA GLU A 483 -21.66 12.08 11.66
C GLU A 483 -22.37 10.89 11.01
N PHE A 484 -21.78 9.69 11.09
CA PHE A 484 -22.31 8.46 10.50
C PHE A 484 -22.44 7.35 11.55
N PRO A 485 -23.55 7.30 12.33
CA PRO A 485 -23.65 6.44 13.51
C PRO A 485 -23.56 4.93 13.26
N ASP A 486 -23.74 4.45 12.03
CA ASP A 486 -23.55 3.04 11.69
C ASP A 486 -22.07 2.66 11.42
N LEU A 487 -21.15 3.60 11.61
CA LEU A 487 -19.73 3.38 11.39
C LEU A 487 -18.91 3.48 12.63
N TYR A 488 -17.74 2.85 12.53
CA TYR A 488 -16.82 2.76 13.62
C TYR A 488 -15.40 3.11 13.17
N ALA A 489 -14.69 3.79 14.05
CA ALA A 489 -13.27 4.06 13.98
C ALA A 489 -12.47 3.02 14.79
N ASP A 490 -11.20 2.82 14.45
CA ASP A 490 -10.37 1.83 15.16
C ASP A 490 -10.08 2.23 16.61
N ALA A 491 -10.02 3.56 16.85
CA ALA A 491 -9.85 4.17 18.15
C ALA A 491 -10.96 5.21 18.41
N PRO A 492 -11.32 5.47 19.68
CA PRO A 492 -12.33 6.47 20.01
C PRO A 492 -11.98 7.86 19.48
N GLY A 493 -12.94 8.54 18.84
CA GLY A 493 -12.73 9.85 18.20
C GLY A 493 -11.86 9.82 16.94
N GLY A 494 -11.50 8.63 16.44
CA GLY A 494 -10.80 8.47 15.17
C GLY A 494 -11.72 8.60 13.96
N VAL A 495 -11.14 8.49 12.76
CA VAL A 495 -11.91 8.47 11.51
C VAL A 495 -12.49 7.07 11.29
N ALA A 496 -13.77 7.00 10.91
CA ALA A 496 -14.41 5.76 10.52
C ALA A 496 -13.60 5.01 9.45
N SER A 497 -13.49 3.69 9.60
CA SER A 497 -12.87 2.84 8.58
C SER A 497 -13.70 1.60 8.32
N ALA A 498 -13.60 1.06 7.10
CA ALA A 498 -14.29 -0.19 6.75
C ALA A 498 -13.86 -1.36 7.66
N GLU A 499 -12.59 -1.37 8.09
CA GLU A 499 -12.06 -2.43 8.95
C GLU A 499 -12.61 -2.36 10.38
N ALA A 500 -12.66 -1.16 10.95
CA ALA A 500 -13.22 -0.93 12.28
C ALA A 500 -14.75 -1.12 12.28
N THR A 501 -15.43 -0.64 11.24
CA THR A 501 -16.87 -0.86 11.04
C THR A 501 -17.18 -2.35 10.95
N ARG A 502 -16.42 -3.10 10.15
CA ARG A 502 -16.51 -4.58 10.10
C ARG A 502 -16.30 -5.18 11.49
N ALA A 503 -15.25 -4.76 12.21
CA ALA A 503 -14.93 -5.28 13.53
C ALA A 503 -16.07 -5.06 14.55
N ALA A 504 -16.69 -3.88 14.55
CA ALA A 504 -17.86 -3.60 15.38
C ALA A 504 -19.06 -4.46 14.99
N TYR A 505 -19.38 -4.59 13.70
CA TYR A 505 -20.48 -5.45 13.27
C TYR A 505 -20.27 -6.92 13.62
N TYR A 506 -19.03 -7.43 13.53
CA TYR A 506 -18.71 -8.78 14.00
C TYR A 506 -18.86 -8.95 15.52
N LEU A 507 -18.65 -7.89 16.30
CA LEU A 507 -18.85 -7.95 17.76
C LEU A 507 -20.34 -7.85 18.14
N LEU A 508 -21.14 -7.19 17.30
CA LEU A 508 -22.57 -7.00 17.50
C LEU A 508 -23.43 -8.14 16.95
N ALA A 509 -22.93 -8.87 15.95
CA ALA A 509 -23.54 -10.07 15.38
C ALA A 509 -23.23 -11.30 16.23
#